data_AF-T1EIX1-F1
#
_entry.id   AF-T1EIX1-F1
#
_cell.length_a   1.000
_cell.length_b   1.000
_cell.length_c   1.000
_cell.angle_alpha   90.00
_cell.angle_beta   90.00
_cell.angle_gamma   90.00
#
_symmetry.space_group_name_H-M   'P 1'
#
loop_
_entity.id
_entity.type
_entity.pdbx_description
1 polymer ?
#
loop_
_entity_poly.entity_id
_entity_poly.type
_entity_poly.pdbx_seq_one_letter_code
_entity_poly.pdbx_strand_id
1 'polypeptide(L)' 'RKRLRSSFTHLQVLNLEETFKRKKYLTADERVLVATYLGLTETQIKIWFQNRRYKTKRKQ' A
#
# COMPACT_ATOMS: atom_id res chain seq x y z
N ARG A 1 -20.03 1.73 -13.23
CA ARG A 1 -18.63 1.94 -13.65
C ARG A 1 -17.75 0.82 -13.06
N LYS A 2 -17.26 -0.13 -13.87
CA LYS A 2 -16.24 -1.11 -13.41
C LYS A 2 -14.99 -0.32 -12.99
N ARG A 3 -14.52 -0.46 -11.74
CA ARG A 3 -13.20 0.07 -11.36
C ARG A 3 -12.16 -0.63 -12.23
N LEU A 4 -11.44 0.13 -13.04
CA LEU A 4 -10.26 -0.38 -13.74
C LEU A 4 -9.26 -0.84 -12.68
N ARG A 5 -8.89 -2.11 -12.73
CA ARG A 5 -7.89 -2.67 -11.83
C ARG A 5 -6.52 -2.25 -12.36
N SER A 6 -5.95 -1.21 -11.75
CA SER A 6 -4.53 -0.90 -11.93
C SER A 6 -3.72 -1.95 -11.17
N SER A 7 -2.80 -2.63 -11.86
CA SER A 7 -1.72 -3.37 -11.19
C SER A 7 -0.67 -2.39 -10.71
N PHE A 8 -0.02 -2.72 -9.59
CA PHE A 8 1.19 -2.02 -9.14
C PHE A 8 2.39 -2.56 -9.92
N THR A 9 3.35 -1.70 -10.24
CA THR A 9 4.62 -2.13 -10.83
C THR A 9 5.43 -2.93 -9.80
N HIS A 10 6.41 -3.71 -10.27
CA HIS A 10 7.28 -4.46 -9.38
C HIS A 10 7.98 -3.57 -8.34
N LEU A 11 8.51 -2.42 -8.79
CA LEU A 11 9.17 -1.45 -7.92
C LEU A 11 8.22 -0.85 -6.88
N GLN A 12 6.97 -0.54 -7.26
CA GLN A 12 5.95 -0.06 -6.32
C GLN A 12 5.66 -1.12 -5.24
N VAL A 13 5.52 -2.40 -5.62
CA VAL A 13 5.29 -3.49 -4.67
C VAL A 13 6.48 -3.64 -3.71
N LEU A 14 7.72 -3.59 -4.21
CA LEU A 14 8.92 -3.68 -3.36
C LEU A 14 8.95 -2.59 -2.29
N ASN A 15 8.72 -1.32 -2.68
CA ASN A 15 8.71 -0.20 -1.75
C ASN A 15 7.55 -0.29 -0.74
N LEU A 16 6.37 -0.73 -1.17
CA LEU A 16 5.22 -0.96 -0.29
C LEU A 16 5.52 -2.06 0.75
N GLU A 17 6.13 -3.17 0.33
CA GLU A 17 6.55 -4.25 1.22
C GLU A 17 7.64 -3.81 2.20
N GLU A 18 8.63 -3.04 1.75
CA GLU A 18 9.67 -2.49 2.63
C GLU A 18 9.07 -1.54 3.67
N THR A 19 8.23 -0.60 3.23
CA THR A 19 7.52 0.32 4.14
C THR A 19 6.68 -0.46 5.14
N PHE A 20 5.97 -1.51 4.69
CA PHE A 20 5.17 -2.36 5.57
C PHE A 20 6.01 -3.17 6.56
N LYS A 21 7.21 -3.62 6.18
CA LYS A 21 8.14 -4.28 7.12
C LYS A 21 8.52 -3.34 8.25
N ARG A 22 8.80 -2.07 7.94
CA ARG A 22 9.14 -1.02 8.91
C ARG A 22 7.93 -0.61 9.77
N LYS A 23 6.75 -0.43 9.17
CA LYS A 23 5.54 0.04 9.87
C LYS A 23 4.27 -0.58 9.29
N LYS A 24 3.47 -1.25 10.14
CA LYS A 24 2.24 -1.95 9.70
C LYS A 24 1.04 -1.02 9.49
N TYR A 25 1.07 0.19 10.06
CA TYR A 25 0.00 1.17 10.04
C TYR A 25 0.59 2.55 9.71
N LEU A 26 0.08 3.19 8.66
CA LEU A 26 0.49 4.55 8.29
C LEU A 26 -0.50 5.59 8.83
N THR A 27 0.02 6.73 9.29
CA THR A 27 -0.77 7.94 9.56
C THR A 27 -1.29 8.56 8.26
N ALA A 28 -2.05 9.66 8.35
CA ALA A 28 -2.49 10.38 7.15
C ALA A 28 -1.31 10.94 6.37
N ASP A 29 -0.42 11.66 7.04
CA ASP A 29 0.73 12.32 6.41
C ASP A 29 1.69 11.31 5.78
N GLU A 30 1.96 10.19 6.46
CA GLU A 30 2.79 9.12 5.90
C GLU A 30 2.20 8.51 4.63
N ARG A 31 0.86 8.39 4.56
CA ARG A 31 0.21 7.93 3.32
C ARG A 31 0.38 8.92 2.20
N VAL A 32 0.25 10.22 2.46
CA VAL A 32 0.47 11.28 1.46
C VAL A 32 1.89 11.18 0.92
N LEU A 33 2.90 11.07 1.80
CA LEU A 33 4.30 10.96 1.39
C LEU A 33 4.57 9.72 0.52
N VAL A 34 4.09 8.55 0.93
CA VAL A 34 4.27 7.30 0.17
C VAL A 34 3.49 7.33 -1.15
N ALA A 35 2.30 7.92 -1.15
CA ALA A 35 1.48 8.08 -2.35
C ALA A 35 2.20 8.95 -3.39
N THR A 36 2.69 10.12 -2.99
CA THR A 36 3.45 11.02 -3.86
C THR A 36 4.73 10.36 -4.37
N TYR A 37 5.49 9.70 -3.50
CA TYR A 37 6.74 9.03 -3.89
C TYR A 37 6.52 7.90 -4.91
N LEU A 38 5.44 7.12 -4.78
CA LEU A 38 5.14 5.99 -5.67
C LEU A 38 4.29 6.35 -6.89
N GLY A 39 3.85 7.60 -7.02
CA GLY A 39 2.89 8.02 -8.05
C GLY A 39 1.55 7.31 -7.93
N LEU A 40 1.10 7.07 -6.69
CA LEU A 40 -0.16 6.41 -6.36
C LEU A 40 -1.09 7.37 -5.61
N THR A 41 -2.36 6.98 -5.46
CA THR A 41 -3.30 7.70 -4.60
C THR A 41 -3.23 7.20 -3.16
N GLU A 42 -3.51 8.06 -2.18
CA GLU A 42 -3.63 7.66 -0.77
C GLU A 42 -4.61 6.50 -0.56
N THR A 43 -5.67 6.44 -1.38
CA THR A 43 -6.66 5.36 -1.34
C THR A 43 -6.04 4.02 -1.76
N GLN A 44 -5.20 4.00 -2.80
CA GLN A 44 -4.46 2.80 -3.19
C GLN A 44 -3.51 2.35 -2.10
N ILE A 45 -2.77 3.28 -1.46
CA ILE A 45 -1.90 2.98 -0.32
C ILE A 45 -2.73 2.39 0.84
N LYS A 46 -3.83 3.05 1.22
CA LYS A 46 -4.72 2.60 2.30
C LYS A 46 -5.24 1.18 2.04
N ILE A 47 -5.76 0.90 0.85
CA ILE A 47 -6.30 -0.41 0.48
C ILE A 47 -5.18 -1.47 0.48
N TRP A 48 -4.01 -1.15 -0.06
CA TRP A 48 -2.88 -2.08 -0.07
C TRP A 48 -2.46 -2.43 1.36
N PHE A 49 -2.29 -1.44 2.26
CA PHE A 49 -1.94 -1.68 3.66
C PHE A 49 -3.02 -2.45 4.44
N GLN A 50 -4.30 -2.23 4.13
CA GLN A 50 -5.40 -3.04 4.68
C GLN A 50 -5.29 -4.50 4.22
N ASN A 51 -5.17 -4.73 2.91
CA ASN A 51 -5.05 -6.07 2.33
C ASN A 51 -3.80 -6.79 2.83
N ARG A 52 -2.69 -6.07 2.98
CA ARG A 52 -1.42 -6.64 3.45
C ARG A 52 -1.54 -7.12 4.89
N ARG A 53 -2.13 -6.33 5.79
CA ARG A 53 -2.42 -6.74 7.18
C ARG A 53 -3.32 -7.97 7.24
N TYR A 54 -4.37 -8.00 6.43
CA TYR A 54 -5.26 -9.15 6.35
C TYR A 54 -4.53 -10.42 5.92
N LYS A 55 -3.68 -10.34 4.89
CA LYS A 55 -2.82 -11.46 4.45
C LYS A 55 -1.83 -11.91 5.52
N THR A 56 -1.25 -10.99 6.30
CA THR A 56 -0.36 -11.33 7.41
C THR A 56 -1.10 -12.08 8.51
N LYS A 57 -2.29 -11.61 8.91
CA LYS A 57 -3.12 -12.28 9.93
C LYS A 57 -3.60 -13.66 9.48
N ARG A 58 -3.92 -13.84 8.19
CA ARG A 58 -4.37 -15.13 7.63
C ARG A 58 -3.25 -16.14 7.39
N LYS A 59 -1.99 -15.73 7.50
CA LYS A 59 -0.81 -16.60 7.37
C LYS A 59 -0.20 -16.97 8.73
N GLN A 60 -0.85 -16.59 9.83
CA GLN A 60 -0.59 -17.10 11.18
C GLN A 60 -1.64 -18.14 11.53
#